data_AF-A0A1H6EEH4-F1
#
_entry.id   AF-A0A1H6EEH4-F1
#
_cell.length_a   1.000
_cell.length_b   1.000
_cell.length_c   1.000
_cell.angle_alpha   90.00
_cell.angle_beta   90.00
_cell.angle_gamma   90.00
#
_symmetry.space_group_name_H-M   'P 1'
#
loop_
_entity.id
_entity.type
_entity.pdbx_description
1 polymer ?
#
loop_
_entity_poly.entity_id
_entity_poly.type
_entity_poly.pdbx_seq_one_letter_code
_entity_poly.pdbx_strand_id
1 'polypeptide(L)'
;MSIALRLHAPLVLPCDPGCSVIRDAVVDIDETGRIAYCGPRSAAPERPNDADVRECGGILLPGLINSHAHSPMTLLRGMGGDLPLLRWLREVIWPAEARLRSSDIRAGMELGCVEMLRNGVTTSAEMYFDGEAVASAALAVGSRVVCAPAVIATPELDKLGGWQGMVDGIDRWIDADGLRFGPGDRVELAYGPHSAYMLPPEALQTIGEAAQQRGALVHTHVAETLAEDVEQRKQFGSVPELLEKLGVLDGRVLAAHAVHLSNEDIELFARRGVGVAHCPGSNAKLASGTARLVDLLAAGVPVGLGTDGPSSNDDLDLWEEVQLAGLFARTLSGDANALSAGTALLAATRGGAEALHRDDIGSLEAGRWADIVHLDVDNPAFATGLDVPDEQILANVVWAAGSRCVRDVWVAGDRVLRDREPTQVDRRAVQAAARTAAQHVRG
;
A
#
# COMPACT_ATOMS: atom_id res chain seq x y z
N MET A 1 18.40 -25.28 -1.35
CA MET A 1 16.93 -25.19 -1.38
C MET A 1 16.47 -25.70 -2.73
N SER A 2 15.34 -26.41 -2.79
CA SER A 2 14.78 -26.88 -4.07
C SER A 2 14.13 -25.71 -4.79
N ILE A 3 14.48 -25.48 -6.06
CA ILE A 3 13.93 -24.40 -6.89
C ILE A 3 12.69 -24.96 -7.60
N ALA A 4 11.54 -24.32 -7.42
CA ALA A 4 10.29 -24.70 -8.07
C ALA A 4 10.10 -24.00 -9.42
N LEU A 5 10.45 -22.71 -9.51
CA LEU A 5 10.27 -21.88 -10.69
C LEU A 5 11.46 -20.94 -10.88
N ARG A 6 12.00 -20.89 -12.09
CA ARG A 6 12.97 -19.89 -12.54
C ARG A 6 12.33 -18.97 -13.57
N LEU A 7 12.33 -17.68 -13.29
CA LEU A 7 11.96 -16.62 -14.24
C LEU A 7 13.23 -16.07 -14.86
N HIS A 8 13.35 -16.08 -16.18
CA HIS A 8 14.39 -15.37 -16.92
C HIS A 8 13.83 -14.05 -17.44
N ALA A 9 14.61 -12.97 -17.39
CA ALA A 9 14.24 -11.72 -18.02
C ALA A 9 15.45 -10.96 -18.59
N PRO A 10 15.27 -10.20 -19.68
CA PRO A 10 16.29 -9.29 -20.18
C PRO A 10 16.81 -8.32 -19.11
N LEU A 11 15.91 -7.81 -18.26
CA LEU A 11 16.24 -6.96 -17.13
C LEU A 11 15.49 -7.39 -15.87
N VAL A 12 16.17 -7.33 -14.72
CA VAL A 12 15.56 -7.38 -13.39
C VAL A 12 15.96 -6.12 -12.62
N LEU A 13 14.96 -5.43 -12.07
CA LEU A 13 15.12 -4.34 -11.12
C LEU A 13 14.84 -4.91 -9.73
N PRO A 14 15.83 -5.34 -8.94
CA PRO A 14 15.57 -5.96 -7.64
C PRO A 14 15.02 -4.98 -6.59
N CYS A 15 15.13 -3.66 -6.81
CA CYS A 15 14.84 -2.63 -5.82
C CYS A 15 15.63 -2.81 -4.51
N ASP A 16 16.90 -3.21 -4.65
CA ASP A 16 17.89 -3.08 -3.59
C ASP A 16 18.15 -1.59 -3.27
N PRO A 17 18.85 -1.25 -2.18
CA PRO A 17 19.02 0.17 -1.78
C PRO A 17 19.63 1.07 -2.86
N GLY A 18 20.41 0.51 -3.80
CA GLY A 18 20.97 1.24 -4.94
C GLY A 18 20.06 1.37 -6.16
N CYS A 19 18.87 0.74 -6.15
CA CYS A 19 17.98 0.59 -7.31
C CYS A 19 18.74 0.09 -8.54
N SER A 20 19.50 -1.00 -8.37
CA SER A 20 20.33 -1.59 -9.42
C SER A 20 19.50 -2.10 -10.60
N VAL A 21 20.15 -2.21 -11.76
CA VAL A 21 19.59 -2.79 -12.97
C VAL A 21 20.44 -4.00 -13.35
N ILE A 22 19.86 -5.21 -13.31
CA ILE A 22 20.56 -6.45 -13.63
C ILE A 22 20.17 -6.91 -15.03
N ARG A 23 21.16 -7.05 -15.92
CA ARG A 23 20.98 -7.49 -17.31
C ARG A 23 21.14 -9.01 -17.44
N ASP A 24 20.37 -9.62 -18.34
CA ASP A 24 20.30 -11.08 -18.54
C ASP A 24 20.23 -11.81 -17.20
N ALA A 25 19.10 -11.63 -16.53
CA ALA A 25 18.94 -11.95 -15.12
C ALA A 25 17.90 -13.03 -14.90
N VAL A 26 17.99 -13.66 -13.73
CA VAL A 26 17.04 -14.68 -13.29
C VAL A 26 16.55 -14.40 -11.88
N VAL A 27 15.30 -14.82 -11.62
CA VAL A 27 14.71 -14.88 -10.28
C VAL A 27 14.28 -16.33 -10.03
N ASP A 28 14.89 -16.96 -9.04
CA ASP A 28 14.54 -18.31 -8.60
C ASP A 28 13.59 -18.25 -7.43
N ILE A 29 12.53 -19.04 -7.50
CA ILE A 29 11.49 -19.17 -6.49
C ILE A 29 11.52 -20.61 -6.00
N ASP A 30 11.62 -20.80 -4.68
CA ASP A 30 11.58 -22.12 -4.06
C ASP A 30 10.15 -22.67 -3.93
N GLU A 31 10.04 -23.91 -3.48
CA GLU A 31 8.75 -24.59 -3.29
C GLU A 31 7.84 -23.93 -2.23
N THR A 32 8.39 -23.03 -1.40
CA THR A 32 7.61 -22.28 -0.40
C THR A 32 7.04 -20.98 -0.95
N GLY A 33 7.44 -20.56 -2.16
CA GLY A 33 7.06 -19.29 -2.76
C GLY A 33 7.98 -18.13 -2.36
N ARG A 34 9.18 -18.42 -1.82
CA ARG A 34 10.21 -17.42 -1.49
C ARG A 34 11.28 -17.37 -2.55
N ILE A 35 11.91 -16.21 -2.67
CA ILE A 35 13.02 -15.97 -3.58
C ILE A 35 14.24 -16.73 -3.05
N ALA A 36 14.77 -17.65 -3.83
CA ALA A 36 16.01 -18.37 -3.53
C ALA A 36 17.25 -17.63 -4.08
N TYR A 37 17.11 -16.97 -5.23
CA TYR A 37 18.17 -16.22 -5.89
C TYR A 37 17.59 -15.13 -6.80
N CYS A 38 18.25 -13.98 -6.87
CA CYS A 38 17.99 -12.94 -7.86
C CYS A 38 19.33 -12.35 -8.30
N GLY A 39 19.64 -12.42 -9.61
CA GLY A 39 20.92 -11.96 -10.12
C GLY A 39 21.20 -12.34 -11.56
N PRO A 40 22.42 -12.05 -12.07
CA PRO A 40 22.82 -12.39 -13.42
C PRO A 40 22.69 -13.89 -13.69
N ARG A 41 22.16 -14.25 -14.85
CA ARG A 41 21.98 -15.63 -15.30
C ARG A 41 23.28 -16.43 -15.28
N SER A 42 24.40 -15.79 -15.63
CA SER A 42 25.73 -16.39 -15.64
C SER A 42 26.24 -16.79 -14.25
N ALA A 43 25.71 -16.17 -13.19
CA ALA A 43 26.05 -16.44 -11.80
C ALA A 43 24.95 -17.22 -11.05
N ALA A 44 23.87 -17.59 -11.74
CA ALA A 44 22.75 -18.30 -11.13
C ALA A 44 23.17 -19.71 -10.70
N PRO A 45 22.73 -20.20 -9.53
CA PRO A 45 22.97 -21.57 -9.10
C PRO A 45 22.46 -22.60 -10.13
N GLU A 46 23.07 -23.78 -10.13
CA GLU A 46 22.50 -24.90 -10.89
C GLU A 46 21.09 -25.20 -10.38
N ARG A 47 20.16 -25.36 -11.32
CA ARG A 47 18.76 -25.68 -11.03
C ARG A 47 18.53 -27.19 -11.14
N PRO A 48 17.58 -27.75 -10.38
CA PRO A 48 17.06 -29.08 -10.65
C PRO A 48 16.53 -29.19 -12.09
N ASN A 49 16.65 -30.38 -12.70
CA ASN A 49 16.22 -30.61 -14.08
C ASN A 49 14.70 -30.46 -14.26
N ASP A 50 13.93 -30.66 -13.20
CA ASP A 50 12.48 -30.61 -13.12
C ASP A 50 11.92 -29.23 -12.72
N ALA A 51 12.77 -28.25 -12.39
CA ALA A 51 12.33 -26.89 -12.11
C ALA A 51 11.70 -26.25 -13.36
N ASP A 52 10.52 -25.66 -13.22
CA ASP A 52 9.86 -24.91 -14.29
C ASP A 52 10.72 -23.70 -14.68
N VAL A 53 10.90 -23.47 -15.97
CA VAL A 53 11.61 -22.28 -16.49
C VAL A 53 10.66 -21.48 -17.36
N ARG A 54 10.57 -20.18 -17.10
CA ARG A 54 9.78 -19.24 -17.88
C ARG A 54 10.67 -18.12 -18.41
N GLU A 55 10.64 -17.95 -19.71
CA GLU A 55 11.21 -16.78 -20.37
C GLU A 55 10.19 -15.64 -20.29
N CYS A 56 10.42 -14.69 -19.38
CA CYS A 56 9.71 -13.43 -19.34
C CYS A 56 10.41 -12.46 -20.29
N GLY A 57 9.65 -11.86 -21.21
CA GLY A 57 10.17 -10.70 -21.94
C GLY A 57 10.39 -9.52 -20.98
N GLY A 58 10.99 -8.43 -21.47
CA GLY A 58 10.94 -7.17 -20.75
C GLY A 58 11.65 -7.12 -19.40
N ILE A 59 10.94 -6.63 -18.38
CA ILE A 59 11.50 -6.25 -17.08
C ILE A 59 10.75 -6.95 -15.94
N LEU A 60 11.48 -7.54 -14.99
CA LEU A 60 10.92 -7.97 -13.70
C LEU A 60 11.30 -6.99 -12.59
N LEU A 61 10.39 -6.76 -11.65
CA LEU A 61 10.61 -5.97 -10.44
C LEU A 61 9.73 -6.50 -9.29
N PRO A 62 9.95 -6.10 -8.03
CA PRO A 62 9.02 -6.43 -6.96
C PRO A 62 7.63 -5.90 -7.25
N GLY A 63 6.64 -6.58 -6.69
CA GLY A 63 5.30 -6.04 -6.57
C GLY A 63 5.29 -4.70 -5.87
N LEU A 64 4.49 -3.77 -6.39
CA LEU A 64 4.28 -2.48 -5.72
C LEU A 64 3.48 -2.69 -4.42
N ILE A 65 3.72 -1.81 -3.45
CA ILE A 65 3.12 -1.82 -2.13
C ILE A 65 2.35 -0.52 -1.92
N ASN A 66 1.02 -0.62 -2.01
CA ASN A 66 0.13 0.48 -1.70
C ASN A 66 -0.02 0.61 -0.19
N SER A 67 0.70 1.55 0.40
CA SER A 67 0.87 1.69 1.85
C SER A 67 -0.31 2.36 2.55
N HIS A 68 -1.33 2.81 1.82
CA HIS A 68 -2.56 3.32 2.40
C HIS A 68 -3.70 3.28 1.37
N ALA A 69 -4.75 2.53 1.67
CA ALA A 69 -5.91 2.38 0.79
C ALA A 69 -7.23 2.20 1.58
N HIS A 70 -8.32 2.51 0.87
CA HIS A 70 -9.69 2.20 1.26
C HIS A 70 -10.40 1.49 0.10
N SER A 71 -9.88 0.35 -0.34
CA SER A 71 -10.28 -0.33 -1.57
C SER A 71 -11.78 -0.68 -1.67
N PRO A 72 -12.52 -1.01 -0.58
CA PRO A 72 -13.96 -1.18 -0.67
C PRO A 72 -14.71 0.04 -1.22
N MET A 73 -14.13 1.25 -1.10
CA MET A 73 -14.69 2.47 -1.69
C MET A 73 -14.67 2.48 -3.23
N THR A 74 -14.18 1.43 -3.91
CA THR A 74 -14.39 1.30 -5.37
C THR A 74 -15.87 1.43 -5.76
N LEU A 75 -16.79 1.07 -4.86
CA LEU A 75 -18.25 1.25 -5.02
C LEU A 75 -18.69 2.72 -4.98
N LEU A 76 -17.90 3.56 -4.29
CA LEU A 76 -18.12 4.98 -4.05
C LEU A 76 -17.31 5.87 -5.00
N ARG A 77 -16.64 5.28 -5.99
CA ARG A 77 -15.75 5.98 -6.91
C ARG A 77 -16.42 7.20 -7.56
N GLY A 78 -15.74 8.34 -7.53
CA GLY A 78 -16.22 9.60 -8.09
C GLY A 78 -17.35 10.28 -7.30
N MET A 79 -17.77 9.76 -6.15
CA MET A 79 -18.79 10.41 -5.33
C MET A 79 -18.21 11.63 -4.60
N GLY A 80 -18.79 12.81 -4.85
CA GLY A 80 -18.47 14.04 -4.12
C GLY A 80 -17.13 14.70 -4.49
N GLY A 81 -16.59 14.44 -5.69
CA GLY A 81 -15.22 14.76 -6.09
C GLY A 81 -14.75 16.23 -6.03
N ASP A 82 -15.62 17.20 -5.78
CA ASP A 82 -15.28 18.64 -5.73
C ASP A 82 -15.56 19.28 -4.35
N LEU A 83 -15.60 18.47 -3.27
CA LEU A 83 -15.84 18.95 -1.91
C LEU A 83 -14.55 18.90 -1.06
N PRO A 84 -14.32 19.88 -0.15
CA PRO A 84 -13.25 19.77 0.85
C PRO A 84 -13.46 18.58 1.78
N LEU A 85 -12.37 17.99 2.31
CA LEU A 85 -12.35 16.76 3.13
C LEU A 85 -13.53 16.64 4.11
N LEU A 86 -13.66 17.58 5.06
CA LEU A 86 -14.70 17.47 6.10
C LEU A 86 -16.14 17.52 5.56
N ARG A 87 -16.37 18.25 4.46
CA ARG A 87 -17.70 18.29 3.82
C ARG A 87 -17.94 17.02 3.02
N TRP A 88 -16.95 16.58 2.26
CA TRP A 88 -16.99 15.34 1.50
C TRP A 88 -17.31 14.13 2.39
N LEU A 89 -16.62 14.00 3.54
CA LEU A 89 -16.87 12.95 4.53
C LEU A 89 -18.30 13.00 5.06
N ARG A 90 -18.73 14.15 5.59
CA ARG A 90 -20.03 14.29 6.29
C ARG A 90 -21.23 14.24 5.37
N GLU A 91 -21.14 14.83 4.19
CA GLU A 91 -22.27 15.03 3.29
C GLU A 91 -22.43 13.89 2.28
N VAL A 92 -21.35 13.16 1.97
CA VAL A 92 -21.34 12.15 0.89
C VAL A 92 -20.90 10.78 1.38
N ILE A 93 -19.70 10.67 1.95
CA ILE A 93 -19.08 9.38 2.22
C ILE A 93 -19.72 8.67 3.40
N TRP A 94 -19.74 9.25 4.60
CA TRP A 94 -20.32 8.59 5.79
C TRP A 94 -21.79 8.18 5.59
N PRO A 95 -22.66 9.00 4.96
CA PRO A 95 -24.02 8.56 4.63
C PRO A 95 -24.09 7.35 3.69
N ALA A 96 -23.15 7.23 2.74
CA ALA A 96 -23.07 6.09 1.83
C ALA A 96 -22.53 4.85 2.54
N GLU A 97 -21.48 4.99 3.34
CA GLU A 97 -20.86 3.90 4.09
C GLU A 97 -21.80 3.29 5.13
N ALA A 98 -22.65 4.11 5.76
CA ALA A 98 -23.67 3.64 6.69
C ALA A 98 -24.69 2.66 6.07
N ARG A 99 -24.73 2.55 4.74
CA ARG A 99 -25.61 1.61 3.99
C ARG A 99 -24.88 0.33 3.56
N LEU A 100 -23.55 0.29 3.66
CA LEU A 100 -22.77 -0.87 3.24
C LEU A 100 -23.07 -2.08 4.11
N ARG A 101 -23.18 -3.24 3.47
CA ARG A 101 -23.20 -4.55 4.13
C ARG A 101 -21.84 -5.21 3.93
N SER A 102 -21.54 -6.22 4.75
CA SER A 102 -20.36 -7.09 4.59
C SER A 102 -20.17 -7.61 3.16
N SER A 103 -21.27 -7.99 2.49
CA SER A 103 -21.23 -8.45 1.10
C SER A 103 -20.86 -7.35 0.10
N ASP A 104 -21.25 -6.11 0.37
CA ASP A 104 -20.92 -4.96 -0.46
C ASP A 104 -19.45 -4.60 -0.27
N ILE A 105 -18.96 -4.59 0.98
CA ILE A 105 -17.54 -4.38 1.31
C ILE A 105 -16.67 -5.43 0.62
N ARG A 106 -17.04 -6.71 0.71
CA ARG A 106 -16.34 -7.79 0.02
C ARG A 106 -16.29 -7.57 -1.49
N ALA A 107 -17.42 -7.23 -2.13
CA ALA A 107 -17.46 -7.00 -3.57
C ALA A 107 -16.61 -5.79 -4.01
N GLY A 108 -16.61 -4.72 -3.20
CA GLY A 108 -15.75 -3.56 -3.42
C GLY A 108 -14.26 -3.90 -3.27
N MET A 109 -13.90 -4.68 -2.25
CA MET A 109 -12.52 -5.13 -2.03
C MET A 109 -12.04 -6.07 -3.14
N GLU A 110 -12.87 -7.02 -3.59
CA GLU A 110 -12.52 -7.91 -4.71
C GLU A 110 -12.25 -7.10 -5.99
N LEU A 111 -13.07 -6.09 -6.29
CA LEU A 111 -12.83 -5.18 -7.42
C LEU A 111 -11.53 -4.40 -7.25
N GLY A 112 -11.28 -3.85 -6.06
CA GLY A 112 -10.06 -3.10 -5.74
C GLY A 112 -8.80 -3.96 -5.89
N CYS A 113 -8.82 -5.21 -5.40
CA CYS A 113 -7.72 -6.16 -5.56
C CYS A 113 -7.44 -6.46 -7.05
N VAL A 114 -8.49 -6.67 -7.85
CA VAL A 114 -8.33 -6.93 -9.30
C VAL A 114 -7.74 -5.72 -10.02
N GLU A 115 -8.14 -4.50 -9.67
CA GLU A 115 -7.56 -3.27 -10.21
C GLU A 115 -6.09 -3.13 -9.82
N MET A 116 -5.78 -3.26 -8.52
CA MET A 116 -4.42 -3.19 -7.98
C MET A 116 -3.47 -4.22 -8.62
N LEU A 117 -3.87 -5.49 -8.71
CA LEU A 117 -3.04 -6.52 -9.36
C LEU A 117 -2.79 -6.19 -10.83
N ARG A 118 -3.79 -5.66 -11.56
CA ARG A 118 -3.62 -5.23 -12.95
C ARG A 118 -2.68 -4.03 -13.09
N ASN A 119 -2.51 -3.25 -12.03
CA ASN A 119 -1.54 -2.15 -11.92
C ASN A 119 -0.21 -2.59 -11.27
N GLY A 120 -0.02 -3.88 -10.97
CA GLY A 120 1.22 -4.42 -10.40
C GLY A 120 1.36 -4.22 -8.89
N VAL A 121 0.30 -3.80 -8.21
CA VAL A 121 0.26 -3.71 -6.75
C VAL A 121 -0.05 -5.09 -6.17
N THR A 122 0.89 -5.63 -5.41
CA THR A 122 0.78 -6.97 -4.79
C THR A 122 0.30 -6.92 -3.36
N THR A 123 0.57 -5.81 -2.68
CA THR A 123 0.26 -5.58 -1.26
C THR A 123 -0.47 -4.27 -1.10
N SER A 124 -1.57 -4.26 -0.33
CA SER A 124 -2.22 -3.03 0.14
C SER A 124 -2.30 -2.99 1.66
N ALA A 125 -2.18 -1.79 2.24
CA ALA A 125 -2.51 -1.53 3.64
C ALA A 125 -3.89 -0.88 3.71
N GLU A 126 -4.88 -1.68 4.05
CA GLU A 126 -6.29 -1.31 4.04
C GLU A 126 -6.71 -0.83 5.42
N MET A 127 -7.36 0.33 5.46
CA MET A 127 -8.09 0.77 6.65
C MET A 127 -9.56 0.85 6.32
N TYR A 128 -10.36 -0.11 6.74
CA TYR A 128 -11.80 -0.08 6.43
C TYR A 128 -12.62 -0.84 7.46
N PHE A 129 -13.95 -0.67 7.39
CA PHE A 129 -14.87 -1.49 8.16
C PHE A 129 -14.88 -2.94 7.66
N ASP A 130 -15.32 -3.85 8.53
CA ASP A 130 -15.44 -5.29 8.24
C ASP A 130 -14.14 -5.90 7.68
N GLY A 131 -13.14 -5.97 8.56
CA GLY A 131 -11.83 -6.51 8.21
C GLY A 131 -11.89 -7.95 7.71
N GLU A 132 -12.81 -8.78 8.19
CA GLU A 132 -12.98 -10.16 7.71
C GLU A 132 -13.40 -10.19 6.23
N ALA A 133 -14.35 -9.33 5.82
CA ALA A 133 -14.71 -9.18 4.42
C ALA A 133 -13.52 -8.71 3.57
N VAL A 134 -12.71 -7.79 4.09
CA VAL A 134 -11.50 -7.28 3.42
C VAL A 134 -10.45 -8.38 3.23
N ALA A 135 -10.07 -9.07 4.31
CA ALA A 135 -9.06 -10.13 4.30
C ALA A 135 -9.50 -11.31 3.41
N SER A 136 -10.77 -11.72 3.52
CA SER A 136 -11.31 -12.82 2.74
C SER A 136 -11.44 -12.50 1.24
N ALA A 137 -11.64 -11.23 0.87
CA ALA A 137 -11.61 -10.79 -0.53
C ALA A 137 -10.17 -10.80 -1.09
N ALA A 138 -9.20 -10.27 -0.33
CA ALA A 138 -7.79 -10.27 -0.72
C ALA A 138 -7.29 -11.70 -0.99
N LEU A 139 -7.56 -12.63 -0.07
CA LEU A 139 -7.22 -14.05 -0.25
C LEU A 139 -7.90 -14.69 -1.46
N ALA A 140 -9.16 -14.37 -1.72
CA ALA A 140 -9.90 -14.93 -2.85
C ALA A 140 -9.35 -14.47 -4.22
N VAL A 141 -8.88 -13.23 -4.31
CA VAL A 141 -8.27 -12.69 -5.54
C VAL A 141 -6.79 -13.07 -5.65
N GLY A 142 -6.13 -13.34 -4.52
CA GLY A 142 -4.71 -13.72 -4.44
C GLY A 142 -3.76 -12.58 -4.04
N SER A 143 -4.28 -11.45 -3.56
CA SER A 143 -3.48 -10.31 -3.10
C SER A 143 -2.94 -10.51 -1.68
N ARG A 144 -1.93 -9.72 -1.31
CA ARG A 144 -1.47 -9.52 0.08
C ARG A 144 -2.12 -8.27 0.68
N VAL A 145 -2.47 -8.32 1.97
CA VAL A 145 -3.11 -7.21 2.68
C VAL A 145 -2.55 -7.07 4.09
N VAL A 146 -2.24 -5.83 4.48
CA VAL A 146 -2.16 -5.41 5.88
C VAL A 146 -3.53 -4.82 6.22
N CYS A 147 -4.35 -5.58 6.93
CA CYS A 147 -5.73 -5.22 7.25
C CYS A 147 -5.77 -4.53 8.61
N ALA A 148 -6.11 -3.23 8.61
CA ALA A 148 -6.32 -2.42 9.79
C ALA A 148 -7.82 -2.11 9.94
N PRO A 149 -8.63 -2.96 10.62
CA PRO A 149 -10.04 -2.67 10.82
C PRO A 149 -10.22 -1.30 11.47
N ALA A 150 -11.09 -0.48 10.88
CA ALA A 150 -11.28 0.91 11.29
C ALA A 150 -11.90 0.99 12.69
N VAL A 151 -11.30 1.80 13.56
CA VAL A 151 -11.81 2.15 14.89
C VAL A 151 -12.16 3.63 14.90
N ILE A 152 -13.40 3.94 15.26
CA ILE A 152 -13.93 5.31 15.35
C ILE A 152 -14.79 5.47 16.60
N ALA A 153 -14.82 6.67 17.18
CA ALA A 153 -15.73 7.03 18.25
C ALA A 153 -16.85 7.92 17.71
N THR A 154 -18.06 7.37 17.61
CA THR A 154 -19.27 8.13 17.24
C THR A 154 -20.45 7.76 18.14
N PRO A 155 -21.36 8.72 18.44
CA PRO A 155 -22.54 8.45 19.28
C PRO A 155 -23.42 7.31 18.77
N GLU A 156 -23.45 7.09 17.46
CA GLU A 156 -24.21 6.02 16.82
C GLU A 156 -23.63 4.64 17.16
N LEU A 157 -22.30 4.52 17.21
CA LEU A 157 -21.58 3.27 17.43
C LEU A 157 -21.39 2.95 18.92
N ASP A 158 -21.51 3.94 19.81
CA ASP A 158 -21.54 3.73 21.26
C ASP A 158 -22.62 2.70 21.68
N LYS A 159 -23.73 2.61 20.94
CA LYS A 159 -24.81 1.64 21.18
C LYS A 159 -24.44 0.19 20.83
N LEU A 160 -23.37 0.00 20.06
CA LEU A 160 -22.84 -1.30 19.63
C LEU A 160 -21.52 -1.66 20.33
N GLY A 161 -21.22 -1.02 21.47
CA GLY A 161 -19.99 -1.23 22.24
C GLY A 161 -18.92 -0.16 22.00
N GLY A 162 -19.19 0.84 21.15
CA GLY A 162 -18.29 1.96 20.89
C GLY A 162 -16.95 1.53 20.30
N TRP A 163 -15.94 2.39 20.48
CA TRP A 163 -14.59 2.09 20.01
C TRP A 163 -13.96 0.92 20.78
N GLN A 164 -14.30 0.72 22.07
CA GLN A 164 -13.78 -0.42 22.85
C GLN A 164 -14.21 -1.76 22.24
N GLY A 165 -15.48 -1.91 21.88
CA GLY A 165 -15.97 -3.14 21.27
C GLY A 165 -15.27 -3.48 19.94
N MET A 166 -14.86 -2.45 19.17
CA MET A 166 -14.07 -2.63 17.94
C MET A 166 -12.66 -3.09 18.25
N VAL A 167 -11.98 -2.46 19.22
CA VAL A 167 -10.64 -2.88 19.68
C VAL A 167 -10.67 -4.31 20.19
N ASP A 168 -11.64 -4.65 21.05
CA ASP A 168 -11.83 -6.02 21.56
C ASP A 168 -12.09 -7.02 20.43
N GLY A 169 -12.72 -6.58 19.33
CA GLY A 169 -12.91 -7.39 18.12
C GLY A 169 -11.60 -7.71 17.42
N ILE A 170 -10.75 -6.69 17.23
CA ILE A 170 -9.41 -6.85 16.64
C ILE A 170 -8.54 -7.74 17.52
N ASP A 171 -8.55 -7.50 18.84
CA ASP A 171 -7.86 -8.31 19.84
C ASP A 171 -8.21 -9.79 19.72
N ARG A 172 -9.51 -10.11 19.74
CA ARG A 172 -9.99 -11.49 19.60
C ARG A 172 -9.56 -12.12 18.27
N TRP A 173 -9.54 -11.34 17.19
CA TRP A 173 -9.16 -11.84 15.89
C TRP A 173 -7.66 -12.18 15.82
N ILE A 174 -6.80 -11.28 16.28
CA ILE A 174 -5.34 -11.53 16.36
C ILE A 174 -5.05 -12.71 17.29
N ASP A 175 -5.73 -12.80 18.44
CA ASP A 175 -5.50 -13.89 19.39
C ASP A 175 -5.94 -15.26 18.83
N ALA A 176 -6.92 -15.28 17.92
CA ALA A 176 -7.45 -16.50 17.30
C ALA A 176 -6.62 -16.98 16.09
N ASP A 177 -6.32 -16.08 15.15
CA ASP A 177 -5.71 -16.43 13.86
C ASP A 177 -4.20 -16.12 13.80
N GLY A 178 -3.69 -15.40 14.80
CA GLY A 178 -2.34 -14.85 14.80
C GLY A 178 -2.24 -13.53 14.03
N LEU A 179 -1.12 -12.85 14.19
CA LEU A 179 -0.89 -11.55 13.53
C LEU A 179 -0.78 -11.68 12.00
N ARG A 180 -0.25 -12.81 11.52
CA ARG A 180 -0.10 -13.12 10.09
C ARG A 180 -0.64 -14.51 9.79
N PHE A 181 -1.42 -14.63 8.72
CA PHE A 181 -2.03 -15.90 8.31
C PHE A 181 -2.37 -15.93 6.81
N GLY A 182 -2.91 -17.07 6.39
CA GLY A 182 -3.25 -17.36 4.99
C GLY A 182 -2.06 -17.88 4.19
N PRO A 183 -2.29 -18.38 2.97
CA PRO A 183 -1.22 -18.87 2.10
C PRO A 183 -0.16 -17.79 1.87
N GLY A 184 1.10 -18.10 2.17
CA GLY A 184 2.22 -17.18 1.99
C GLY A 184 2.18 -15.93 2.89
N ASP A 185 1.57 -16.02 4.07
CA ASP A 185 1.38 -14.89 5.02
C ASP A 185 0.78 -13.65 4.36
N ARG A 186 -0.23 -13.90 3.50
CA ARG A 186 -0.87 -12.85 2.70
C ARG A 186 -1.75 -11.91 3.52
N VAL A 187 -2.16 -12.28 4.72
CA VAL A 187 -2.89 -11.38 5.62
C VAL A 187 -2.00 -11.05 6.81
N GLU A 188 -1.87 -9.76 7.11
CA GLU A 188 -1.38 -9.26 8.39
C GLU A 188 -2.46 -8.39 9.04
N LEU A 189 -2.77 -8.61 10.31
CA LEU A 189 -3.72 -7.79 11.06
C LEU A 189 -3.02 -6.59 11.69
N ALA A 190 -3.74 -5.48 11.77
CA ALA A 190 -3.29 -4.21 12.33
C ALA A 190 -4.46 -3.51 13.05
N TYR A 191 -4.16 -2.43 13.77
CA TYR A 191 -5.18 -1.57 14.37
C TYR A 191 -5.33 -0.31 13.52
N GLY A 192 -6.57 0.03 13.17
CA GLY A 192 -6.88 1.19 12.33
C GLY A 192 -7.61 2.32 13.06
N PRO A 193 -7.05 2.95 14.13
CA PRO A 193 -7.67 4.14 14.67
C PRO A 193 -7.73 5.22 13.59
N HIS A 194 -8.93 5.69 13.26
CA HIS A 194 -9.09 6.57 12.11
C HIS A 194 -8.19 7.80 12.19
N SER A 195 -8.33 8.62 13.23
CA SER A 195 -7.52 9.84 13.42
C SER A 195 -7.64 10.38 14.84
N ALA A 196 -6.74 11.29 15.21
CA ALA A 196 -6.78 11.95 16.52
C ALA A 196 -7.96 12.90 16.73
N TYR A 197 -8.69 13.26 15.67
CA TYR A 197 -9.90 14.09 15.77
C TYR A 197 -11.20 13.26 15.80
N MET A 198 -11.13 11.96 15.50
CA MET A 198 -12.28 11.02 15.56
C MET A 198 -12.25 10.12 16.80
N LEU A 199 -11.19 10.17 17.60
CA LEU A 199 -11.00 9.33 18.78
C LEU A 199 -10.49 10.16 19.95
N PRO A 200 -11.00 9.94 21.17
CA PRO A 200 -10.45 10.58 22.36
C PRO A 200 -9.03 10.04 22.65
N PRO A 201 -8.17 10.81 23.36
CA PRO A 201 -6.81 10.38 23.69
C PRO A 201 -6.71 9.01 24.38
N GLU A 202 -7.66 8.72 25.28
CA GLU A 202 -7.77 7.42 25.97
C GLU A 202 -7.96 6.23 25.01
N ALA A 203 -8.66 6.43 23.89
CA ALA A 203 -8.84 5.40 22.87
C ALA A 203 -7.54 5.16 22.11
N LEU A 204 -6.87 6.24 21.69
CA LEU A 204 -5.57 6.15 21.00
C LEU A 204 -4.53 5.45 21.87
N GLN A 205 -4.46 5.79 23.17
CA GLN A 205 -3.58 5.14 24.12
C GLN A 205 -3.90 3.65 24.26
N THR A 206 -5.17 3.29 24.48
CA THR A 206 -5.61 1.89 24.62
C THR A 206 -5.24 1.07 23.38
N ILE A 207 -5.45 1.63 22.19
CA ILE A 207 -5.11 0.99 20.91
C ILE A 207 -3.59 0.83 20.78
N GLY A 208 -2.81 1.85 21.13
CA GLY A 208 -1.35 1.78 21.13
C GLY A 208 -0.81 0.68 22.06
N GLU A 209 -1.35 0.59 23.27
CA GLU A 209 -1.00 -0.46 24.25
C GLU A 209 -1.37 -1.86 23.73
N ALA A 210 -2.56 -2.04 23.18
CA ALA A 210 -3.01 -3.32 22.61
C ALA A 210 -2.15 -3.75 21.41
N ALA A 211 -1.81 -2.82 20.52
CA ALA A 211 -0.95 -3.07 19.38
C ALA A 211 0.47 -3.47 19.81
N GLN A 212 1.06 -2.77 20.79
CA GLN A 212 2.37 -3.11 21.34
C GLN A 212 2.41 -4.51 21.96
N GLN A 213 1.39 -4.87 22.74
CA GLN A 213 1.30 -6.20 23.37
C GLN A 213 1.31 -7.34 22.33
N ARG A 214 0.77 -7.08 21.13
CA ARG A 214 0.66 -8.07 20.05
C ARG A 214 1.70 -7.89 18.94
N GLY A 215 2.59 -6.90 19.06
CA GLY A 215 3.54 -6.54 17.99
C GLY A 215 2.88 -6.07 16.69
N ALA A 216 1.61 -5.64 16.75
CA ALA A 216 0.81 -5.25 15.61
C ALA A 216 1.13 -3.81 15.17
N LEU A 217 0.84 -3.51 13.90
CA LEU A 217 0.93 -2.15 13.36
C LEU A 217 -0.27 -1.31 13.82
N VAL A 218 -0.03 -0.03 14.13
CA VAL A 218 -1.07 1.00 14.18
C VAL A 218 -1.03 1.79 12.88
N HIS A 219 -2.11 1.77 12.11
CA HIS A 219 -2.29 2.55 10.89
C HIS A 219 -3.29 3.67 11.17
N THR A 220 -2.91 4.93 10.98
CA THR A 220 -3.77 6.08 11.32
C THR A 220 -3.52 7.29 10.42
N HIS A 221 -4.54 8.11 10.17
CA HIS A 221 -4.36 9.39 9.47
C HIS A 221 -3.71 10.41 10.40
N VAL A 222 -2.67 11.09 9.91
CA VAL A 222 -1.90 12.06 10.70
C VAL A 222 -1.66 13.35 9.93
N ALA A 223 -2.15 14.47 10.50
CA ALA A 223 -1.87 15.83 10.02
C ALA A 223 -2.11 16.00 8.52
N GLU A 224 -3.26 15.51 8.03
CA GLU A 224 -3.61 15.52 6.61
C GLU A 224 -4.01 16.94 6.18
N THR A 225 -4.89 17.60 6.93
CA THR A 225 -5.35 18.97 6.66
C THR A 225 -5.13 19.89 7.84
N LEU A 226 -4.97 21.20 7.59
CA LEU A 226 -4.90 22.21 8.66
C LEU A 226 -6.23 22.39 9.42
N ALA A 227 -7.34 21.90 8.86
CA ALA A 227 -8.67 22.13 9.40
C ALA A 227 -9.16 21.01 10.33
N GLU A 228 -8.67 19.78 10.17
CA GLU A 228 -9.18 18.60 10.89
C GLU A 228 -8.83 18.60 12.39
N ASP A 229 -7.69 19.16 12.74
CA ASP A 229 -7.10 19.01 14.07
C ASP A 229 -6.99 20.34 14.82
N VAL A 230 -7.66 21.41 14.38
CA VAL A 230 -7.59 22.74 15.03
C VAL A 230 -7.86 22.66 16.54
N GLU A 231 -8.87 21.91 16.96
CA GLU A 231 -9.20 21.78 18.39
C GLU A 231 -8.25 20.81 19.12
N GLN A 232 -7.92 19.68 18.48
CA GLN A 232 -6.94 18.73 19.00
C GLN A 232 -5.58 19.42 19.22
N ARG A 233 -5.10 20.21 18.25
CA ARG A 233 -3.82 20.93 18.32
C ARG A 233 -3.79 21.98 19.41
N LYS A 234 -4.88 22.74 19.57
CA LYS A 234 -4.99 23.71 20.68
C LYS A 234 -4.89 23.04 22.04
N GLN A 235 -5.44 21.84 22.18
CA GLN A 235 -5.51 21.15 23.45
C GLN A 235 -4.23 20.33 23.74
N PHE A 236 -3.61 19.72 22.73
CA PHE A 236 -2.58 18.69 22.93
C PHE A 236 -1.25 18.92 22.21
N GLY A 237 -1.17 19.88 21.29
CA GLY A 237 -0.03 20.05 20.38
C GLY A 237 -0.21 19.29 19.06
N SER A 238 0.85 19.15 18.25
CA SER A 238 0.76 18.45 16.97
C SER A 238 0.23 17.01 17.16
N VAL A 239 -0.40 16.43 16.14
CA VAL A 239 -0.84 15.03 16.22
C VAL A 239 0.33 14.08 16.53
N PRO A 240 1.52 14.19 15.89
CA PRO A 240 2.71 13.45 16.30
C PRO A 240 3.07 13.60 17.78
N GLU A 241 3.06 14.83 18.32
CA GLU A 241 3.36 15.09 19.73
C GLU A 241 2.33 14.46 20.67
N LEU A 242 1.04 14.46 20.30
CA LEU A 242 0.00 13.76 21.04
C LEU A 242 0.25 12.24 21.04
N LEU A 243 0.50 11.64 19.87
CA LEU A 243 0.76 10.20 19.77
C LEU A 243 1.99 9.77 20.58
N GLU A 244 3.03 10.60 20.61
CA GLU A 244 4.22 10.41 21.44
C GLU A 244 3.87 10.44 22.94
N LYS A 245 3.13 11.47 23.40
CA LYS A 245 2.72 11.59 24.81
C LYS A 245 1.88 10.43 25.31
N LEU A 246 1.10 9.82 24.40
CA LEU A 246 0.26 8.65 24.69
C LEU A 246 1.00 7.32 24.57
N GLY A 247 2.29 7.33 24.17
CA GLY A 247 3.08 6.12 23.97
C GLY A 247 2.71 5.33 22.71
N VAL A 248 1.88 5.86 21.82
CA VAL A 248 1.48 5.15 20.58
C VAL A 248 2.70 4.93 19.67
N LEU A 249 3.62 5.90 19.65
CA LEU A 249 4.85 5.84 18.84
C LEU A 249 5.94 4.93 19.44
N ASP A 250 5.70 4.27 20.57
CA ASP A 250 6.62 3.25 21.12
C ASP A 250 6.50 1.90 20.38
N GLY A 251 5.43 1.72 19.60
CA GLY A 251 5.20 0.54 18.75
C GLY A 251 5.44 0.78 17.26
N ARG A 252 4.96 -0.14 16.43
CA ARG A 252 4.97 -0.01 14.97
C ARG A 252 3.83 0.93 14.55
N VAL A 253 4.17 2.02 13.86
CA VAL A 253 3.18 3.00 13.38
C VAL A 253 3.36 3.29 11.89
N LEU A 254 2.24 3.34 11.17
CA LEU A 254 2.11 3.87 9.82
C LEU A 254 1.20 5.10 9.86
N ALA A 255 1.78 6.27 9.58
CA ALA A 255 1.10 7.55 9.49
C ALA A 255 0.69 7.83 8.04
N ALA A 256 -0.61 7.79 7.75
CA ALA A 256 -1.13 8.17 6.45
C ALA A 256 -1.12 9.70 6.27
N HIS A 257 -0.84 10.14 5.04
CA HIS A 257 -0.73 11.51 4.57
C HIS A 257 0.50 12.28 5.08
N ALA A 258 0.56 12.59 6.38
CA ALA A 258 1.66 13.31 7.01
C ALA A 258 2.03 14.63 6.28
N VAL A 259 1.02 15.41 5.92
CA VAL A 259 1.19 16.61 5.07
C VAL A 259 1.76 17.77 5.88
N HIS A 260 1.11 18.10 7.01
CA HIS A 260 1.41 19.28 7.82
C HIS A 260 2.28 18.95 9.02
N LEU A 261 3.55 18.61 8.74
CA LEU A 261 4.57 18.32 9.75
C LEU A 261 5.58 19.47 9.90
N SER A 262 5.87 19.81 11.16
CA SER A 262 7.00 20.67 11.52
C SER A 262 8.34 19.94 11.40
N ASN A 263 9.46 20.64 11.60
CA ASN A 263 10.77 19.98 11.62
C ASN A 263 10.87 19.02 12.82
N GLU A 264 10.34 19.44 13.95
CA GLU A 264 10.31 18.68 15.20
C GLU A 264 9.48 17.40 15.04
N ASP A 265 8.37 17.46 14.30
CA ASP A 265 7.54 16.30 13.97
C ASP A 265 8.30 15.30 13.08
N ILE A 266 9.01 15.78 12.05
CA ILE A 266 9.81 14.93 11.15
C ILE A 266 10.94 14.25 11.93
N GLU A 267 11.66 15.00 12.76
CA GLU A 267 12.70 14.43 13.62
C GLU A 267 12.14 13.42 14.62
N LEU A 268 10.94 13.66 15.16
CA LEU A 268 10.26 12.72 16.03
C LEU A 268 9.93 11.42 15.30
N PHE A 269 9.36 11.50 14.10
CA PHE A 269 9.07 10.33 13.27
C PHE A 269 10.34 9.53 12.95
N ALA A 270 11.43 10.19 12.59
CA ALA A 270 12.71 9.54 12.34
C ALA A 270 13.25 8.83 13.59
N ARG A 271 13.23 9.48 14.76
CA ARG A 271 13.69 8.89 16.03
C ARG A 271 12.85 7.68 16.45
N ARG A 272 11.55 7.70 16.19
CA ARG A 272 10.61 6.64 16.55
C ARG A 272 10.46 5.56 15.47
N GLY A 273 11.07 5.74 14.30
CA GLY A 273 10.93 4.82 13.18
C GLY A 273 9.50 4.76 12.63
N VAL A 274 8.74 5.84 12.72
CA VAL A 274 7.36 5.90 12.19
C VAL A 274 7.41 5.79 10.68
N GLY A 275 6.64 4.86 10.11
CA GLY A 275 6.45 4.77 8.67
C GLY A 275 5.45 5.81 8.19
N VAL A 276 5.65 6.37 7.00
CA VAL A 276 4.72 7.31 6.37
C VAL A 276 4.15 6.73 5.08
N ALA A 277 2.83 6.78 4.91
CA ALA A 277 2.18 6.53 3.62
C ALA A 277 1.83 7.86 2.95
N HIS A 278 2.68 8.30 2.01
CA HIS A 278 2.47 9.52 1.27
C HIS A 278 1.44 9.31 0.14
N CYS A 279 0.34 10.07 0.17
CA CYS A 279 -0.77 9.93 -0.77
C CYS A 279 -0.95 11.20 -1.65
N PRO A 280 -0.01 11.50 -2.56
CA PRO A 280 0.01 12.77 -3.28
C PRO A 280 -1.23 13.03 -4.14
N GLY A 281 -1.81 12.01 -4.80
CA GLY A 281 -3.04 12.14 -5.58
C GLY A 281 -4.21 12.64 -4.74
N SER A 282 -4.50 11.93 -3.65
CA SER A 282 -5.56 12.33 -2.71
C SER A 282 -5.33 13.69 -2.08
N ASN A 283 -4.11 13.93 -1.59
CA ASN A 283 -3.75 15.20 -0.97
C ASN A 283 -3.95 16.39 -1.93
N ALA A 284 -3.64 16.20 -3.22
CA ALA A 284 -3.85 17.22 -4.23
C ALA A 284 -5.34 17.41 -4.56
N LYS A 285 -6.10 16.32 -4.73
CA LYS A 285 -7.52 16.37 -5.07
C LYS A 285 -8.36 17.04 -3.99
N LEU A 286 -8.10 16.72 -2.72
CA LEU A 286 -8.83 17.30 -1.57
C LEU A 286 -8.28 18.66 -1.14
N ALA A 287 -7.24 19.16 -1.80
CA ALA A 287 -6.49 20.35 -1.41
C ALA A 287 -5.97 20.29 0.05
N SER A 288 -5.61 19.09 0.50
CA SER A 288 -5.02 18.85 1.82
C SER A 288 -3.64 19.50 1.93
N GLY A 289 -2.85 19.48 0.85
CA GLY A 289 -1.55 20.15 0.74
C GLY A 289 -0.50 19.27 0.06
N THR A 290 0.78 19.62 0.23
CA THR A 290 1.90 18.85 -0.31
C THR A 290 2.84 18.45 0.83
N ALA A 291 2.99 17.15 1.07
CA ALA A 291 3.87 16.65 2.12
C ALA A 291 5.34 16.96 1.81
N ARG A 292 6.14 17.15 2.87
CA ARG A 292 7.58 17.48 2.79
C ARG A 292 8.41 16.21 2.53
N LEU A 293 8.13 15.52 1.42
CA LEU A 293 8.69 14.20 1.10
C LEU A 293 10.23 14.18 1.12
N VAL A 294 10.88 15.20 0.55
CA VAL A 294 12.35 15.29 0.52
C VAL A 294 12.92 15.37 1.94
N ASP A 295 12.28 16.14 2.82
CA ASP A 295 12.74 16.32 4.20
C ASP A 295 12.55 15.05 5.03
N LEU A 296 11.42 14.34 4.84
CA LEU A 296 11.15 13.04 5.46
C LEU A 296 12.23 12.01 5.08
N LEU A 297 12.50 11.87 3.78
CA LEU A 297 13.52 10.94 3.28
C LEU A 297 14.92 11.33 3.78
N ALA A 298 15.27 12.62 3.77
CA ALA A 298 16.55 13.11 4.26
C ALA A 298 16.75 12.87 5.76
N ALA A 299 15.68 12.89 6.55
CA ALA A 299 15.70 12.57 7.98
C ALA A 299 15.76 11.05 8.25
N GLY A 300 15.65 10.20 7.23
CA GLY A 300 15.64 8.75 7.37
C GLY A 300 14.29 8.17 7.81
N VAL A 301 13.19 8.92 7.63
CA VAL A 301 11.84 8.39 7.85
C VAL A 301 11.53 7.35 6.78
N PRO A 302 11.07 6.14 7.13
CA PRO A 302 10.57 5.18 6.15
C PRO A 302 9.33 5.74 5.44
N VAL A 303 9.38 5.86 4.12
CA VAL A 303 8.25 6.40 3.33
C VAL A 303 7.83 5.40 2.26
N GLY A 304 6.55 5.02 2.32
CA GLY A 304 5.79 4.35 1.28
C GLY A 304 4.86 5.32 0.54
N LEU A 305 4.30 4.87 -0.58
CA LEU A 305 3.25 5.59 -1.31
C LEU A 305 1.89 4.93 -1.06
N GLY A 306 0.82 5.74 -1.02
CA GLY A 306 -0.55 5.27 -0.88
C GLY A 306 -1.48 5.92 -1.91
N THR A 307 -2.52 5.22 -2.33
CA THR A 307 -3.54 5.79 -3.23
C THR A 307 -4.68 6.46 -2.47
N ASP A 308 -4.82 6.16 -1.17
CA ASP A 308 -6.05 6.43 -0.41
C ASP A 308 -7.24 5.67 -1.06
N GLY A 309 -8.48 6.09 -0.82
CA GLY A 309 -9.68 5.55 -1.43
C GLY A 309 -9.94 6.11 -2.84
N PRO A 310 -10.51 5.29 -3.76
CA PRO A 310 -10.91 5.74 -5.10
C PRO A 310 -12.08 6.74 -5.12
N SER A 311 -12.47 7.30 -3.98
CA SER A 311 -13.41 8.42 -3.90
C SER A 311 -12.70 9.78 -3.69
N SER A 312 -11.41 9.75 -3.32
CA SER A 312 -10.53 10.91 -3.15
C SER A 312 -9.32 10.86 -4.09
N ASN A 313 -9.26 9.94 -5.06
CA ASN A 313 -8.13 9.78 -5.98
C ASN A 313 -8.45 10.09 -7.47
N ASP A 314 -9.04 9.20 -8.28
CA ASP A 314 -10.05 8.17 -8.01
C ASP A 314 -9.71 6.77 -8.55
N ASP A 315 -8.44 6.45 -8.75
CA ASP A 315 -7.99 5.10 -9.09
C ASP A 315 -7.15 4.45 -7.97
N LEU A 316 -6.75 3.19 -8.22
CA LEU A 316 -5.83 2.44 -7.38
C LEU A 316 -4.53 2.16 -8.15
N ASP A 317 -4.04 3.14 -8.91
CA ASP A 317 -2.80 3.06 -9.69
C ASP A 317 -1.62 3.72 -8.96
N LEU A 318 -0.83 2.90 -8.26
CA LEU A 318 0.34 3.40 -7.54
C LEU A 318 1.43 3.96 -8.46
N TRP A 319 1.42 3.66 -9.78
CA TRP A 319 2.35 4.29 -10.72
C TRP A 319 2.08 5.78 -10.90
N GLU A 320 0.82 6.20 -10.81
CA GLU A 320 0.46 7.62 -10.81
C GLU A 320 0.99 8.30 -9.55
N GLU A 321 0.84 7.66 -8.38
CA GLU A 321 1.38 8.16 -7.11
C GLU A 321 2.90 8.31 -7.15
N VAL A 322 3.63 7.37 -7.77
CA VAL A 322 5.09 7.49 -7.99
C VAL A 322 5.43 8.75 -8.78
N GLN A 323 4.68 9.03 -9.85
CA GLN A 323 4.91 10.20 -10.69
C GLN A 323 4.58 11.49 -9.93
N LEU A 324 3.42 11.55 -9.28
CA LEU A 324 2.97 12.71 -8.52
C LEU A 324 3.93 13.02 -7.36
N ALA A 325 4.39 12.01 -6.61
CA ALA A 325 5.35 12.17 -5.53
C ALA A 325 6.62 12.90 -6.03
N GLY A 326 7.18 12.47 -7.16
CA GLY A 326 8.36 13.11 -7.73
C GLY A 326 8.11 14.50 -8.30
N LEU A 327 7.00 14.70 -9.01
CA LEU A 327 6.65 16.00 -9.58
C LEU A 327 6.37 17.05 -8.50
N PHE A 328 5.66 16.68 -7.43
CA PHE A 328 5.42 17.58 -6.30
C PHE A 328 6.67 17.82 -5.46
N ALA A 329 7.53 16.82 -5.24
CA ALA A 329 8.81 17.02 -4.57
C ALA A 329 9.68 18.05 -5.31
N ARG A 330 9.76 17.97 -6.65
CA ARG A 330 10.50 18.94 -7.48
C ARG A 330 9.88 20.32 -7.47
N THR A 331 8.56 20.40 -7.56
CA THR A 331 7.83 21.67 -7.56
C THR A 331 7.96 22.39 -6.22
N LEU A 332 7.83 21.66 -5.11
CA LEU A 332 7.93 22.22 -3.77
C LEU A 332 9.35 22.68 -3.43
N SER A 333 10.36 21.90 -3.82
CA SER A 333 11.78 22.22 -3.54
C SER A 333 12.39 23.23 -4.52
N GLY A 334 11.82 23.39 -5.72
CA GLY A 334 12.44 24.15 -6.81
C GLY A 334 13.67 23.47 -7.42
N ASP A 335 13.91 22.20 -7.11
CA ASP A 335 15.04 21.41 -7.61
C ASP A 335 14.54 20.27 -8.51
N ALA A 336 14.91 20.30 -9.79
CA ALA A 336 14.57 19.24 -10.74
C ALA A 336 15.25 17.90 -10.43
N ASN A 337 16.31 17.89 -9.61
CA ASN A 337 16.96 16.67 -9.15
C ASN A 337 16.30 16.06 -7.90
N ALA A 338 15.36 16.77 -7.27
CA ALA A 338 14.63 16.23 -6.13
C ALA A 338 13.86 14.98 -6.57
N LEU A 339 14.07 13.89 -5.82
CA LEU A 339 13.54 12.55 -6.07
C LEU A 339 13.89 12.02 -7.48
N SER A 340 14.92 11.16 -7.53
CA SER A 340 15.27 10.42 -8.74
C SER A 340 14.18 9.39 -9.08
N ALA A 341 14.14 8.91 -10.33
CA ALA A 341 13.25 7.82 -10.73
C ALA A 341 13.46 6.57 -9.85
N GLY A 342 14.71 6.20 -9.58
CA GLY A 342 15.04 5.08 -8.70
C GLY A 342 14.49 5.30 -7.28
N THR A 343 14.69 6.48 -6.70
CA THR A 343 14.15 6.80 -5.36
C THR A 343 12.62 6.73 -5.32
N ALA A 344 11.94 7.24 -6.35
CA ALA A 344 10.48 7.18 -6.44
C ALA A 344 9.97 5.73 -6.56
N LEU A 345 10.64 4.89 -7.37
CA LEU A 345 10.33 3.46 -7.48
C LEU A 345 10.58 2.71 -6.16
N LEU A 346 11.65 3.04 -5.44
CA LEU A 346 11.94 2.47 -4.12
C LEU A 346 10.83 2.80 -3.14
N ALA A 347 10.29 4.03 -3.12
CA ALA A 347 9.17 4.40 -2.24
C ALA A 347 7.91 3.54 -2.49
N ALA A 348 7.64 3.13 -3.73
CA ALA A 348 6.52 2.24 -4.07
C ALA A 348 6.79 0.74 -3.86
N THR A 349 8.01 0.36 -3.50
CA THR A 349 8.42 -1.04 -3.32
C THR A 349 9.03 -1.22 -1.93
N ARG A 350 10.36 -1.19 -1.83
CA ARG A 350 11.11 -1.33 -0.57
C ARG A 350 10.68 -0.33 0.50
N GLY A 351 10.52 0.94 0.14
CA GLY A 351 10.12 2.00 1.06
C GLY A 351 8.72 1.77 1.62
N GLY A 352 7.79 1.23 0.82
CA GLY A 352 6.49 0.77 1.30
C GLY A 352 6.60 -0.39 2.29
N ALA A 353 7.46 -1.37 2.02
CA ALA A 353 7.72 -2.46 2.97
C ALA A 353 8.30 -1.93 4.29
N GLU A 354 9.29 -1.04 4.21
CA GLU A 354 9.92 -0.40 5.38
C GLU A 354 8.91 0.43 6.18
N ALA A 355 8.03 1.21 5.52
CA ALA A 355 6.97 1.95 6.18
C ALA A 355 5.94 1.05 6.88
N LEU A 356 5.68 -0.14 6.34
CA LEU A 356 4.83 -1.17 6.97
C LEU A 356 5.55 -1.99 8.06
N HIS A 357 6.85 -1.74 8.28
CA HIS A 357 7.72 -2.52 9.16
C HIS A 357 7.84 -3.99 8.73
N ARG A 358 8.02 -4.20 7.42
CA ARG A 358 8.24 -5.52 6.81
C ARG A 358 9.57 -5.58 6.08
N ASP A 359 10.28 -6.69 6.27
CA ASP A 359 11.57 -7.00 5.65
C ASP A 359 11.49 -8.18 4.66
N ASP A 360 10.33 -8.83 4.57
CA ASP A 360 10.11 -10.04 3.79
C ASP A 360 9.40 -9.79 2.44
N ILE A 361 9.13 -8.53 2.07
CA ILE A 361 8.56 -8.09 0.79
C ILE A 361 9.28 -6.83 0.27
N GLY A 362 8.87 -6.32 -0.90
CA GLY A 362 9.31 -5.01 -1.41
C GLY A 362 10.66 -4.98 -2.13
N SER A 363 11.41 -6.08 -2.16
CA SER A 363 12.60 -6.24 -3.02
C SER A 363 12.78 -7.69 -3.46
N LEU A 364 13.53 -7.90 -4.55
CA LEU A 364 13.86 -9.24 -5.05
C LEU A 364 15.19 -9.70 -4.45
N GLU A 365 15.14 -10.06 -3.16
CA GLU A 365 16.30 -10.55 -2.39
C GLU A 365 16.00 -11.95 -1.84
N ALA A 366 17.04 -12.77 -1.69
CA ALA A 366 16.88 -14.12 -1.18
C ALA A 366 16.22 -14.13 0.21
N GLY A 367 15.27 -15.05 0.41
CA GLY A 367 14.48 -15.18 1.64
C GLY A 367 13.19 -14.36 1.66
N ARG A 368 13.04 -13.34 0.81
CA ARG A 368 11.78 -12.58 0.69
C ARG A 368 10.72 -13.35 -0.08
N TRP A 369 9.45 -12.99 0.10
CA TRP A 369 8.36 -13.54 -0.71
C TRP A 369 8.54 -13.17 -2.18
N ALA A 370 8.20 -14.10 -3.08
CA ALA A 370 8.18 -13.85 -4.51
C ALA A 370 6.92 -13.06 -4.91
N ASP A 371 6.87 -11.80 -4.47
CA ASP A 371 5.92 -10.78 -4.91
C ASP A 371 6.56 -10.05 -6.10
N ILE A 372 6.20 -10.42 -7.33
CA ILE A 372 6.92 -10.06 -8.56
C ILE A 372 5.95 -9.48 -9.59
N VAL A 373 6.37 -8.44 -10.29
CA VAL A 373 5.69 -7.87 -11.46
C VAL A 373 6.55 -8.06 -12.70
N HIS A 374 5.90 -8.43 -13.79
CA HIS A 374 6.49 -8.47 -15.13
C HIS A 374 5.91 -7.34 -15.98
N LEU A 375 6.78 -6.44 -16.42
CA LEU A 375 6.47 -5.37 -17.35
C LEU A 375 6.78 -5.79 -18.78
N ASP A 376 5.77 -5.71 -19.62
CA ASP A 376 5.89 -5.82 -21.06
C ASP A 376 6.55 -4.58 -21.64
N VAL A 377 7.55 -4.79 -22.49
CA VAL A 377 8.34 -3.73 -23.11
C VAL A 377 7.96 -3.50 -24.57
N ASP A 378 6.97 -4.24 -25.10
CA ASP A 378 6.30 -3.89 -26.36
C ASP A 378 5.38 -2.67 -26.14
N ASN A 379 6.01 -1.52 -25.87
CA ASN A 379 5.36 -0.27 -25.51
C ASN A 379 6.20 0.93 -26.00
N PRO A 380 5.58 2.05 -26.43
CA PRO A 380 6.31 3.26 -26.80
C PRO A 380 7.30 3.78 -25.74
N ALA A 381 7.08 3.48 -24.45
CA ALA A 381 8.00 3.79 -23.36
C ALA A 381 9.41 3.20 -23.55
N PHE A 382 9.53 2.11 -24.30
CA PHE A 382 10.77 1.36 -24.52
C PHE A 382 11.12 1.21 -26.01
N ALA A 383 10.63 2.12 -26.86
CA ALA A 383 10.83 2.04 -28.32
C ALA A 383 12.31 2.01 -28.76
N THR A 384 13.24 2.47 -27.91
CA THR A 384 14.69 2.42 -28.15
C THR A 384 15.34 1.11 -27.69
N GLY A 385 14.55 0.14 -27.22
CA GLY A 385 15.04 -1.11 -26.64
C GLY A 385 15.53 -0.96 -25.20
N LEU A 386 16.07 -2.06 -24.67
CA LEU A 386 16.57 -2.17 -23.29
C LEU A 386 18.10 -2.03 -23.17
N ASP A 387 18.81 -1.95 -24.30
CA ASP A 387 20.24 -1.69 -24.36
C ASP A 387 20.53 -0.18 -24.34
N VAL A 388 20.06 0.48 -23.29
CA VAL A 388 20.25 1.90 -22.99
C VAL A 388 20.80 2.04 -21.57
N PRO A 389 21.35 3.21 -21.17
CA PRO A 389 21.84 3.42 -19.81
C PRO A 389 20.78 3.13 -18.73
N ASP A 390 21.23 2.69 -17.56
CA ASP A 390 20.37 2.25 -16.46
C ASP A 390 19.46 3.39 -15.97
N GLU A 391 19.97 4.63 -15.92
CA GLU A 391 19.16 5.79 -15.56
C GLU A 391 18.01 6.04 -16.54
N GLN A 392 18.19 5.71 -17.82
CA GLN A 392 17.15 5.83 -18.84
C GLN A 392 16.11 4.72 -18.69
N ILE A 393 16.51 3.50 -18.33
CA ILE A 393 15.57 2.42 -18.00
C ILE A 393 14.66 2.82 -16.83
N LEU A 394 15.26 3.26 -15.72
CA LEU A 394 14.52 3.68 -14.54
C LEU A 394 13.59 4.86 -14.85
N ALA A 395 14.08 5.84 -15.61
CA ALA A 395 13.29 6.97 -16.07
C ALA A 395 12.11 6.53 -16.95
N ASN A 396 12.32 5.61 -17.90
CA ASN A 396 11.24 5.09 -18.73
C ASN A 396 10.20 4.35 -17.89
N VAL A 397 10.62 3.51 -16.94
CA VAL A 397 9.73 2.75 -16.06
C VAL A 397 8.81 3.68 -15.27
N VAL A 398 9.39 4.70 -14.65
CA VAL A 398 8.66 5.63 -13.77
C VAL A 398 7.87 6.68 -14.55
N TRP A 399 8.50 7.41 -15.47
CA TRP A 399 7.89 8.60 -16.09
C TRP A 399 7.07 8.28 -17.34
N ALA A 400 7.28 7.12 -17.95
CA ALA A 400 6.74 6.83 -19.28
C ALA A 400 6.13 5.45 -19.46
N ALA A 401 6.34 4.47 -18.57
CA ALA A 401 5.75 3.15 -18.67
C ALA A 401 4.50 3.08 -17.78
N GLY A 402 4.65 3.04 -16.46
CA GLY A 402 3.53 2.92 -15.53
C GLY A 402 2.72 1.63 -15.67
N SER A 403 1.49 1.63 -15.15
CA SER A 403 0.60 0.45 -15.06
C SER A 403 0.30 -0.23 -16.38
N ARG A 404 0.23 0.50 -17.50
CA ARG A 404 -0.08 -0.06 -18.84
C ARG A 404 0.91 -1.13 -19.33
N CYS A 405 2.10 -1.21 -18.74
CA CYS A 405 3.10 -2.21 -19.07
C CYS A 405 2.97 -3.47 -18.21
N VAL A 406 2.23 -3.45 -17.10
CA VAL A 406 2.02 -4.62 -16.25
C VAL A 406 1.33 -5.72 -17.05
N ARG A 407 1.94 -6.91 -17.06
CA ARG A 407 1.46 -8.08 -17.80
C ARG A 407 1.16 -9.25 -16.89
N ASP A 408 2.11 -9.61 -16.04
CA ASP A 408 1.98 -10.74 -15.11
C ASP A 408 2.37 -10.33 -13.70
N VAL A 409 1.74 -10.95 -12.72
CA VAL A 409 1.97 -10.69 -11.30
C VAL A 409 1.99 -11.99 -10.54
N TRP A 410 2.96 -12.10 -9.63
CA TRP A 410 3.08 -13.17 -8.65
C TRP A 410 2.96 -12.58 -7.24
N VAL A 411 2.30 -13.30 -6.34
CA VAL A 411 2.24 -12.99 -4.91
C VAL A 411 2.59 -14.25 -4.15
N ALA A 412 3.60 -14.22 -3.30
CA ALA A 412 4.15 -15.39 -2.62
C ALA A 412 4.42 -16.57 -3.57
N GLY A 413 4.93 -16.29 -4.78
CA GLY A 413 5.25 -17.30 -5.79
C GLY A 413 4.07 -17.79 -6.65
N ASP A 414 2.82 -17.50 -6.28
CA ASP A 414 1.66 -17.86 -7.10
C ASP A 414 1.41 -16.81 -8.18
N ARG A 415 1.24 -17.24 -9.44
CA ARG A 415 0.87 -16.33 -10.53
C ARG A 415 -0.62 -15.97 -10.45
N VAL A 416 -0.91 -14.80 -9.88
CA VAL A 416 -2.27 -14.28 -9.65
C VAL A 416 -2.80 -13.42 -10.80
N LEU A 417 -1.90 -12.91 -11.66
CA LEU A 417 -2.24 -12.24 -12.91
C LEU A 417 -1.45 -12.89 -14.06
N ARG A 418 -2.16 -13.26 -15.13
CA ARG A 418 -1.57 -13.79 -16.37
C ARG A 418 -2.09 -13.01 -17.56
N ASP A 419 -1.18 -12.46 -18.35
CA ASP A 419 -1.51 -11.70 -19.56
C ASP A 419 -2.61 -10.65 -19.30
N ARG A 420 -2.46 -9.90 -18.20
CA ARG A 420 -3.36 -8.83 -17.73
C ARG A 420 -4.74 -9.27 -17.23
N GLU A 421 -4.96 -10.58 -17.06
CA GLU A 421 -6.19 -11.15 -16.53
C GLU A 421 -5.94 -11.91 -15.20
N PRO A 422 -6.81 -11.75 -14.19
CA PRO A 422 -6.67 -12.46 -12.92
C PRO A 422 -6.85 -13.97 -13.12
N THR A 423 -6.11 -14.76 -12.36
CA THR A 423 -6.13 -16.24 -12.47
C THR A 423 -7.05 -16.91 -11.45
N GLN A 424 -7.37 -16.21 -10.36
CA GLN A 424 -8.16 -16.76 -9.24
C GLN A 424 -9.66 -16.46 -9.34
N VAL A 425 -10.04 -15.40 -10.08
CA VAL A 425 -11.43 -14.92 -10.18
C VAL A 425 -11.78 -14.54 -11.62
N ASP A 426 -13.06 -14.62 -11.98
CA ASP A 426 -13.56 -14.02 -13.22
C ASP A 426 -13.75 -12.50 -13.02
N ARG A 427 -12.88 -11.71 -13.66
CA ARG A 427 -12.92 -10.24 -13.62
C ARG A 427 -14.28 -9.66 -13.98
N ARG A 428 -15.00 -10.24 -14.95
CA ARG A 428 -16.31 -9.72 -15.37
C ARG A 428 -17.37 -10.00 -14.30
N ALA A 429 -17.29 -11.15 -13.64
CA ALA A 429 -18.18 -11.49 -12.53
C ALA A 429 -17.95 -10.56 -11.33
N VAL A 430 -16.68 -10.31 -10.95
CA VAL A 430 -16.30 -9.34 -9.90
C VAL A 430 -16.86 -7.95 -10.21
N GLN A 431 -16.66 -7.47 -11.44
CA GLN A 431 -17.17 -6.15 -11.85
C GLN A 431 -18.72 -6.09 -11.84
N ALA A 432 -19.40 -7.19 -12.17
CA ALA A 432 -20.86 -7.26 -12.08
C ALA A 432 -21.35 -7.25 -10.63
N ALA A 433 -20.69 -7.98 -9.72
CA ALA A 433 -21.01 -7.98 -8.30
C ALA A 433 -20.85 -6.59 -7.67
N ALA A 434 -19.73 -5.91 -7.97
CA ALA A 434 -19.51 -4.53 -7.54
C ALA A 434 -20.58 -3.57 -8.09
N ARG A 435 -21.05 -3.75 -9.33
CA ARG A 435 -22.16 -2.96 -9.88
C ARG A 435 -23.45 -3.15 -9.08
N THR A 436 -23.78 -4.38 -8.71
CA THR A 436 -24.95 -4.68 -7.88
C THR A 436 -24.82 -4.07 -6.49
N ALA A 437 -23.65 -4.17 -5.86
CA ALA A 437 -23.37 -3.55 -4.57
C ALA A 437 -23.49 -2.02 -4.62
N ALA A 438 -22.93 -1.37 -5.65
CA ALA A 438 -23.03 0.08 -5.84
C ALA A 438 -24.48 0.55 -6.06
N GLN A 439 -25.33 -0.24 -6.72
CA GLN A 439 -26.75 0.06 -6.85
C GLN A 439 -27.48 0.02 -5.51
N HIS A 440 -27.13 -0.92 -4.63
CA HIS A 440 -27.68 -0.98 -3.29
C HIS A 440 -27.33 0.25 -2.46
N VAL A 441 -26.07 0.68 -2.47
CA VAL A 441 -25.61 1.86 -1.70
C VAL A 441 -26.31 3.15 -2.16
N ARG A 442 -26.60 3.26 -3.46
CA ARG A 442 -27.26 4.44 -4.06
C ARG A 442 -28.78 4.46 -3.86
N GLY A 443 -29.41 3.30 -3.68
CA GLY A 443 -30.84 3.17 -3.36
C GLY A 443 -31.15 3.69 -1.97
#